data_AF-A0A7J4EIL1-F1
#
_entry.id   AF-A0A7J4EIL1-F1
#
_cell.length_a   1.000
_cell.length_b   1.000
_cell.length_c   1.000
_cell.angle_alpha   90.00
_cell.angle_beta   90.00
_cell.angle_gamma   90.00
#
_symmetry.space_group_name_H-M   'P 1'
#
loop_
_entity.id
_entity.type
_entity.pdbx_description
1 polymer ?
#
loop_
_entity_poly.entity_id
_entity_poly.type
_entity_poly.pdbx_seq_one_letter_code
_entity_poly.pdbx_strand_id
1 'polypeptide(L)' 'MAKRNKTLYTAVEKKMLQITENPYLGKLLKKVLKGKRRVHIGHFVLIYEIDEKELMKYINNEEESGTCNKVI' A
#
# COMPACT_ATOMS: atom_id res chain seq x y z
N MET A 1 -18.28 19.01 -5.09
CA MET A 1 -18.11 18.30 -3.80
C MET A 1 -18.14 16.80 -4.06
N ALA A 2 -17.07 16.07 -3.75
CA ALA A 2 -16.95 14.65 -4.07
C ALA A 2 -17.81 13.79 -3.13
N LYS A 3 -18.85 13.13 -3.66
CA LYS A 3 -19.61 12.11 -2.92
C LYS A 3 -18.67 10.96 -2.53
N ARG A 4 -18.71 10.52 -1.27
CA ARG A 4 -18.04 9.29 -0.82
C ARG A 4 -18.59 8.12 -1.62
N ASN A 5 -17.78 7.61 -2.55
CA ASN A 5 -18.17 6.54 -3.44
C ASN A 5 -17.85 5.19 -2.77
N LYS A 6 -18.87 4.56 -2.17
CA LYS A 6 -18.72 3.32 -1.38
C LYS A 6 -18.02 2.21 -2.16
N THR A 7 -18.25 2.13 -3.47
CA THR A 7 -17.62 1.16 -4.38
C THR A 7 -16.12 1.38 -4.55
N LEU A 8 -15.67 2.65 -4.57
CA LEU A 8 -14.24 2.96 -4.63
C LEU A 8 -13.56 2.60 -3.30
N TYR A 9 -14.21 2.92 -2.18
CA TYR A 9 -13.69 2.57 -0.86
C TYR A 9 -13.47 1.06 -0.71
N THR A 10 -14.47 0.25 -1.08
CA THR A 10 -14.34 -1.22 -1.03
C THR A 10 -13.30 -1.78 -2.01
N ALA A 11 -13.14 -1.15 -3.18
CA ALA A 11 -12.09 -1.53 -4.12
C ALA A 11 -10.68 -1.25 -3.58
N VAL A 12 -10.49 -0.12 -2.90
CA VAL A 12 -9.24 0.24 -2.22
C VAL A 12 -8.97 -0.74 -1.07
N GLU A 13 -9.94 -0.98 -0.20
CA GLU A 13 -9.82 -1.90 0.93
C GLU A 13 -9.41 -3.31 0.50
N LYS A 14 -10.09 -3.87 -0.52
CA LYS A 14 -9.72 -5.19 -1.09
C LYS A 14 -8.30 -5.20 -1.64
N LYS A 15 -7.87 -4.11 -2.27
CA LYS A 15 -6.51 -4.01 -2.81
C LYS A 15 -5.46 -3.85 -1.72
N MET A 16 -5.79 -3.16 -0.63
CA MET A 16 -4.92 -3.07 0.55
C MET A 16 -4.71 -4.44 1.17
N LEU A 17 -5.78 -5.23 1.39
CA LEU A 17 -5.66 -6.60 1.90
C LEU A 17 -4.74 -7.46 1.04
N GLN A 18 -4.91 -7.43 -0.29
CA GLN A 18 -4.02 -8.15 -1.22
C GLN A 18 -2.56 -7.72 -1.11
N ILE A 19 -2.30 -6.42 -0.91
CA ILE A 19 -0.93 -5.89 -0.76
C ILE A 19 -0.34 -6.29 0.59
N THR A 20 -1.15 -6.33 1.66
CA THR A 20 -0.70 -6.82 2.97
C THR A 20 -0.37 -8.31 2.92
N GLU A 21 -1.16 -9.12 2.23
CA GLU A 21 -0.90 -10.56 2.04
C GLU A 21 0.33 -10.81 1.15
N ASN A 22 0.49 -10.03 0.08
CA ASN A 22 1.63 -10.12 -0.81
C ASN A 22 2.12 -8.72 -1.24
N PRO A 23 3.07 -8.13 -0.50
CA PRO A 23 3.59 -6.79 -0.78
C PRO A 23 4.24 -6.66 -2.16
N TYR A 24 4.65 -7.78 -2.77
CA TYR A 24 5.37 -7.81 -4.03
C TYR A 24 4.46 -7.81 -5.27
N LEU A 25 3.13 -7.74 -5.09
CA LEU A 25 2.12 -7.75 -6.16
C LEU A 25 2.25 -6.60 -7.17
N GLY A 26 2.67 -5.42 -6.73
CA GLY A 26 2.77 -4.23 -7.58
C GLY A 26 3.96 -4.24 -8.53
N LYS A 27 3.81 -3.60 -9.69
CA LYS A 27 4.90 -3.46 -10.67
C LYS A 27 5.97 -2.53 -10.11
N LEU A 28 7.21 -3.02 -10.05
CA LEU A 28 8.35 -2.22 -9.61
C LEU A 28 8.58 -1.06 -10.59
N LEU A 29 8.64 0.15 -10.06
CA LEU A 29 8.97 1.34 -10.82
C LEU A 29 10.50 1.48 -10.92
N LYS A 30 10.97 1.97 -12.06
CA LYS A 30 12.40 2.16 -12.37
C LYS A 30 12.76 3.65 -12.33
N LYS A 31 14.07 3.94 -12.36
CA LYS A 31 14.66 5.30 -12.38
C LYS A 31 14.40 6.08 -11.08
N VAL A 32 13.74 7.23 -11.16
CA VAL A 32 13.52 8.16 -10.03
C VAL A 32 12.64 7.54 -8.94
N LEU A 33 11.81 6.55 -9.29
CA LEU A 33 10.92 5.83 -8.38
C LEU A 33 11.42 4.41 -8.06
N LYS A 34 12.74 4.17 -8.17
CA LYS A 34 13.36 2.89 -7.86
C LYS A 34 13.04 2.51 -6.40
N GLY A 35 12.52 1.31 -6.18
CA GLY A 35 12.10 0.81 -4.87
C GLY A 35 10.59 0.94 -4.59
N LYS A 36 9.87 1.75 -5.38
CA LYS A 36 8.41 1.90 -5.28
C LYS A 36 7.69 0.95 -6.21
N ARG A 37 6.49 0.54 -5.82
CA ARG A 37 5.61 -0.38 -6.54
C ARG A 37 4.32 0.32 -6.93
N ARG A 38 3.79 -0.01 -8.10
CA ARG A 38 2.57 0.58 -8.66
C ARG A 38 1.48 -0.47 -8.82
N VAL A 39 0.28 -0.15 -8.34
CA VAL A 39 -0.95 -0.95 -8.51
C VAL A 39 -2.09 -0.06 -8.97
N HIS A 40 -2.86 -0.52 -9.95
CA HIS A 40 -4.09 0.15 -10.38
C HIS A 40 -5.29 -0.29 -9.52
N ILE A 41 -6.09 0.68 -9.09
CA ILE A 41 -7.35 0.48 -8.35
C ILE A 41 -8.44 1.25 -9.10
N GLY A 42 -9.02 0.62 -10.13
CA GLY A 42 -9.94 1.29 -11.05
C GLY A 42 -9.28 2.50 -11.72
N HIS A 43 -9.81 3.70 -11.48
CA HIS A 43 -9.26 4.96 -11.99
C HIS A 43 -8.08 5.52 -11.18
N PHE A 44 -7.74 4.90 -10.05
CA PHE A 44 -6.66 5.37 -9.17
C PHE A 44 -5.41 4.52 -9.34
N VAL A 45 -4.27 5.13 -9.02
CA VAL A 45 -2.98 4.47 -8.97
C VAL A 45 -2.44 4.56 -7.56
N LEU A 46 -2.25 3.42 -6.92
CA LEU A 46 -1.56 3.32 -5.63
C LEU A 46 -0.08 3.12 -5.90
N ILE A 47 0.75 3.98 -5.30
CA ILE A 47 2.20 3.86 -5.28
C ILE A 47 2.61 3.65 -3.83
N TYR A 48 3.32 2.58 -3.55
CA TYR A 48 3.79 2.24 -2.21
C TYR A 48 5.22 1.72 -2.26
N GLU A 49 5.88 1.69 -1.11
CA GLU A 49 7.17 1.05 -0.92
C GLU A 49 7.07 -0.01 0.16
N ILE A 50 7.96 -0.99 0.12
CA ILE A 50 8.05 -2.03 1.14
C ILE A 50 9.23 -1.64 2.02
N ASP A 51 8.96 -1.31 3.28
CA ASP A 51 10.01 -1.21 4.27
C ASP A 51 10.28 -2.61 4.83
N GLU A 52 11.34 -3.25 4.35
CA GLU A 52 11.73 -4.60 4.77
C GLU A 52 12.10 -4.65 6.26
N LYS A 53 12.53 -3.53 6.88
CA LYS A 53 12.85 -3.49 8.31
C LYS A 53 11.60 -3.56 9.17
N GLU A 54 10.55 -2.83 8.79
CA GLU A 54 9.26 -2.87 9.47
C GLU A 54 8.54 -4.21 9.21
N LEU A 55 8.63 -4.78 8.01
CA LEU A 55 8.05 -6.09 7.71
C LEU A 55 8.64 -7.20 8.59
N MET A 56 9.94 -7.16 8.87
CA MET A 56 10.61 -8.11 9.75
C MET A 56 10.16 -7.98 11.22
N LYS A 57 9.75 -6.79 11.67
CA LYS A 57 9.17 -6.59 13.01
C LYS A 57 7.84 -7.32 13.17
N TYR A 58 6.97 -7.27 12.15
CA TYR A 58 5.68 -7.98 12.18
C TYR A 58 5.82 -9.50 12.21
N ILE A 59 6.84 -10.06 11.54
CA ILE A 59 7.09 -11.51 11.54
C ILE A 59 7.53 -12.00 12.94
N ASN A 60 8.13 -11.13 13.75
CA ASN A 60 8.70 -11.46 15.04
C ASN A 60 7.83 -11.12 16.27
N ASN A 61 6.62 -10.54 16.09
CA ASN A 61 5.67 -10.11 17.15
C ASN A 61 6.27 -9.18 18.24
N GLU A 62 5.92 -7.89 18.22
CA GLU A 62 5.45 -7.10 19.37
C GLU A 62 5.11 -5.69 18.89
N GLU A 63 4.06 -5.09 19.45
CA GLU A 63 3.61 -3.73 19.13
C GLU A 63 4.73 -2.72 19.32
N GLU A 64 5.15 -2.06 18.23
CA GLU A 64 5.49 -0.65 18.31
C GLU A 64 4.85 0.07 17.14
N SER A 65 4.05 1.07 17.49
CA SER A 65 3.21 1.87 16.62
C SER A 65 3.99 2.45 15.44
N GLY A 66 3.95 1.75 14.30
CA GLY A 66 4.37 2.26 13.01
C GLY A 66 3.39 3.36 12.60
N THR A 67 3.83 4.61 12.75
CA THR A 67 3.11 5.78 12.27
C THR A 67 3.00 5.69 10.74
N CYS A 68 1.85 5.23 10.26
CA CYS A 68 1.44 5.44 8.87
C CYS A 68 1.47 6.95 8.62
N ASN A 69 2.55 7.45 8.02
CA ASN A 69 2.62 8.82 7.53
C ASN A 69 1.48 9.00 6.54
N LYS A 70 0.45 9.68 7.01
CA LYS A 70 -0.75 10.05 6.28
C LYS A 70 -0.35 11.02 5.19
N VAL A 71 -0.06 10.50 3.99
CA VAL A 71 0.07 11.32 2.79
C VAL A 71 -1.33 11.49 2.20
N ILE A 72 -1.85 12.71 2.42
CA ILE A 72 -3.09 13.36 1.94
C ILE A 72 -4.37 13.02 2.72
#